data_AF-A0A146KGF7-F1
#
_entry.id   AF-A0A146KGF7-F1
#
_cell.length_a   1.000
_cell.length_b   1.000
_cell.length_c   1.000
_cell.angle_alpha   90.00
_cell.angle_beta   90.00
_cell.angle_gamma   90.00
#
_symmetry.space_group_name_H-M   'P 1'
#
loop_
_entity.id
_entity.type
_entity.pdbx_description
1 polymer ?
#
loop_
_entity_poly.entity_id
_entity_poly.type
_entity_poly.pdbx_seq_one_letter_code
_entity_poly.pdbx_strand_id
1 'polypeptide(L)'
;ATPKDMKSWFEAFKIDNFDYIESNKNENANILDERVYKIDKMIHQSEQQTNQFTEVTQMRVKAQKYPYDLTLTGFAGIMYSIVYNNLKSFQKILELEFECVTKVDIYIPLQFDSVFQSPVFNNTQIQAELDLHKISKFCFIPSNSTIVDVCIYLERFQMLQIIFDSLQKKPVTFQDKILQHVNSNFQTNLMLLIKQKDGYKVFEPNAKLLIETQFEYENMLGDNCTFLAASTGAFQFFRYFMSLAHEKKYRELIAIQMDQTQFGRNIMDQFKKNRDQIFYQKCSQLYQSFLKNVFPAPPKWIKPDDCYVQLEQMDQITIDPIIIQPQKFSKSIFEEYNQQNQNKINQIASHLGTKGQDRDSTSELLVVVPQNNAKFKDVMKELSEALDVPAEIEQKKKSVEYSEISLEYPQDSTKILVQPMKKSSKHSSNHTSSRDHKQSHSKEHKISEFGQMIPGVSAIYYDLDTQQDIPHTSQEKSGTQKTSEKNASSSLSRDVIRLKTAVEITQANIDLATPRK
;
A
#
# COMPACT_ATOMS: atom_id res chain seq x y z
N ALA A 1 21.81 13.12 24.73
CA ALA A 1 22.56 14.10 23.91
C ALA A 1 22.04 15.50 24.21
N THR A 2 22.92 16.51 24.33
CA THR A 2 22.42 17.90 24.38
C THR A 2 21.91 18.30 22.99
N PRO A 3 21.02 19.29 22.86
CA PRO A 3 20.49 19.70 21.54
C PRO A 3 21.57 20.05 20.50
N LYS A 4 22.75 20.49 20.95
CA LYS A 4 23.89 20.82 20.08
C LYS A 4 24.56 19.57 19.47
N ASP A 5 24.58 18.47 20.21
CA ASP A 5 25.16 17.20 19.77
C ASP A 5 24.24 16.52 18.76
N MET A 6 22.92 16.63 18.94
CA MET A 6 21.92 16.08 18.02
C MET A 6 22.01 16.70 16.61
N LYS A 7 22.15 18.04 16.52
CA LYS A 7 22.34 18.69 15.22
C LYS A 7 23.59 18.15 14.54
N SER A 8 24.71 18.07 15.28
CA SER A 8 26.00 17.63 14.76
C SER A 8 25.96 16.17 14.25
N TRP A 9 25.17 15.31 14.91
CA TRP A 9 24.94 13.92 14.48
C TRP A 9 24.35 13.82 13.08
N PHE A 10 23.23 14.51 12.82
CA PHE A 10 22.57 14.44 11.51
C PHE A 10 23.39 15.16 10.42
N GLU A 11 24.01 16.30 10.74
CA GLU A 11 24.88 16.99 9.77
C GLU A 11 26.07 16.11 9.34
N ALA A 12 26.62 15.31 10.25
CA ALA A 12 27.70 14.37 9.92
C ALA A 12 27.28 13.37 8.83
N PHE A 13 26.05 12.87 8.85
CA PHE A 13 25.53 11.98 7.81
C PHE A 13 25.30 12.67 6.47
N LYS A 14 24.95 13.96 6.45
CA LYS A 14 24.77 14.70 5.19
C LYS A 14 26.09 14.91 4.46
N ILE A 15 27.16 15.21 5.22
CA ILE A 15 28.48 15.53 4.67
C ILE A 15 29.44 14.33 4.63
N ASP A 16 28.99 13.13 5.00
CA ASP A 16 29.79 11.89 5.11
C ASP A 16 31.00 12.03 6.06
N ASN A 17 30.81 12.69 7.21
CA ASN A 17 31.85 12.80 8.25
C ASN A 17 31.96 11.48 9.03
N PHE A 18 32.60 10.50 8.39
CA PHE A 18 32.74 9.14 8.86
C PHE A 18 33.39 9.03 10.24
N ASP A 19 34.45 9.80 10.51
CA ASP A 19 35.18 9.73 11.77
C ASP A 19 34.31 10.18 12.96
N TYR A 20 33.51 11.23 12.75
CA TYR A 20 32.54 11.67 13.75
C TYR A 20 31.45 10.61 13.97
N ILE A 21 30.89 10.05 12.90
CA ILE A 21 29.86 9.01 12.99
C ILE A 21 30.40 7.81 13.76
N GLU A 22 31.59 7.33 13.41
CA GLU A 22 32.20 6.18 14.05
C GLU A 22 32.45 6.39 15.54
N SER A 23 32.94 7.57 15.91
CA SER A 23 33.23 7.92 17.30
C SER A 23 31.97 8.06 18.16
N ASN A 24 30.82 8.37 17.55
CA ASN A 24 29.60 8.75 18.28
C ASN A 24 28.42 7.78 18.09
N LYS A 25 28.54 6.76 17.25
CA LYS A 25 27.42 5.86 16.88
C LYS A 25 26.78 5.13 18.06
N ASN A 26 27.55 4.73 19.07
CA ASN A 26 27.00 3.96 20.19
C ASN A 26 26.10 4.82 21.08
N GLU A 27 26.36 6.13 21.15
CA GLU A 27 25.60 7.06 21.96
C GLU A 27 24.40 7.65 21.22
N ASN A 28 24.50 7.74 19.89
CA ASN A 28 23.52 8.46 19.06
C ASN A 28 22.73 7.59 18.08
N ALA A 29 23.02 6.29 17.96
CA ALA A 29 22.23 5.40 17.13
C ALA A 29 20.77 5.38 17.57
N ASN A 30 19.87 5.30 16.58
CA ASN A 30 18.42 5.29 16.75
C ASN A 30 17.83 6.62 17.27
N ILE A 31 18.63 7.67 17.45
CA ILE A 31 18.09 9.02 17.68
C ILE A 31 17.40 9.49 16.39
N LEU A 32 16.18 10.00 16.57
CA LEU A 32 15.38 10.57 15.49
C LEU A 32 15.54 12.08 15.45
N ASP A 33 15.49 12.64 14.24
CA ASP A 33 15.58 14.08 14.06
C ASP A 33 14.27 14.76 14.43
N GLU A 34 14.20 15.38 15.60
CA GLU A 34 13.00 16.07 16.07
C GLU A 34 12.88 17.50 15.51
N ARG A 35 13.85 17.96 14.72
CA ARG A 35 13.81 19.29 14.13
C ARG A 35 12.68 19.37 13.11
N VAL A 36 12.14 20.57 12.97
CA VAL A 36 11.07 20.89 12.03
C VAL A 36 11.54 20.70 10.59
N TYR A 37 10.69 20.08 9.76
CA TYR A 37 10.95 19.85 8.35
C TYR A 37 11.36 21.16 7.66
N LYS A 38 12.48 21.14 6.94
CA LYS A 38 13.03 22.30 6.26
C LYS A 38 13.81 21.91 5.03
N ILE A 39 13.69 22.71 3.97
CA ILE A 39 14.49 22.59 2.76
C ILE A 39 15.38 23.84 2.63
N ASP A 40 16.67 23.66 2.42
CA ASP A 40 17.59 24.72 2.03
C ASP A 40 18.29 24.32 0.72
N LYS A 41 18.50 25.26 -0.21
CA LYS A 41 19.30 24.97 -1.42
C LYS A 41 20.78 25.00 -1.05
N MET A 42 21.53 23.96 -1.44
CA MET A 42 22.99 24.02 -1.28
C MET A 42 23.57 25.05 -2.25
N ILE A 43 23.99 26.20 -1.72
CA ILE A 43 24.52 27.35 -2.48
C ILE A 43 25.79 26.99 -3.27
N HIS A 44 26.48 25.90 -2.93
CA HIS A 44 27.86 25.66 -3.35
C HIS A 44 28.07 24.84 -4.63
N GLN A 45 27.02 24.43 -5.37
CA GLN A 45 27.20 23.69 -6.61
C GLN A 45 26.41 24.30 -7.78
N SER A 46 27.05 25.32 -8.36
CA SER A 46 27.01 25.70 -9.78
C SER A 46 25.69 26.18 -10.39
N GLU A 47 25.51 27.51 -10.39
CA GLU A 47 24.79 28.22 -11.45
C GLU A 47 25.46 28.06 -12.85
N GLN A 48 26.58 27.35 -12.97
CA GLN A 48 27.39 27.27 -14.20
C GLN A 48 27.31 25.95 -14.99
N GLN A 49 26.47 24.98 -14.64
CA GLN A 49 26.39 23.68 -15.37
C GLN A 49 24.98 23.27 -15.82
N THR A 50 24.08 24.22 -16.10
CA THR A 50 22.67 23.92 -16.39
C THR A 50 22.33 23.53 -17.84
N ASN A 51 23.28 23.41 -18.76
CA ASN A 51 22.92 23.18 -20.17
C ASN A 51 23.33 21.78 -20.65
N GLN A 52 22.31 20.92 -20.79
CA GLN A 52 22.24 19.59 -21.42
C GLN A 52 22.22 18.37 -20.47
N PHE A 53 21.00 17.98 -20.11
CA PHE A 53 20.70 16.70 -19.45
C PHE A 53 20.63 15.59 -20.51
N THR A 54 21.67 14.76 -20.58
CA THR A 54 21.63 13.48 -21.30
C THR A 54 21.25 12.35 -20.32
N GLU A 55 20.88 11.17 -20.81
CA GLU A 55 20.62 9.98 -19.99
C GLU A 55 21.85 9.59 -19.14
N VAL A 56 23.06 9.84 -19.67
CA VAL A 56 24.33 9.70 -18.93
C VAL A 56 24.43 10.72 -17.79
N THR A 57 23.90 11.94 -17.98
CA THR A 57 23.80 12.94 -16.92
C THR A 57 22.85 12.48 -15.82
N GLN A 58 21.72 11.82 -16.13
CA GLN A 58 20.83 11.26 -15.11
C GLN A 58 21.51 10.18 -14.26
N MET A 59 22.31 9.30 -14.88
CA MET A 59 23.11 8.32 -14.14
C MET A 59 24.20 9.00 -13.28
N ARG A 60 24.86 10.04 -13.78
CA ARG A 60 25.85 10.81 -13.00
C ARG A 60 25.18 11.57 -11.85
N VAL A 61 24.00 12.13 -12.06
CA VAL A 61 23.19 12.83 -11.06
C VAL A 61 22.83 11.89 -9.91
N LYS A 62 22.49 10.62 -10.18
CA LYS A 62 22.27 9.61 -9.12
C LYS A 62 23.52 9.36 -8.25
N ALA A 63 24.71 9.62 -8.78
CA ALA A 63 25.98 9.53 -8.05
C ALA A 63 26.48 10.88 -7.49
N GLN A 64 25.85 12.00 -7.86
CA GLN A 64 26.22 13.33 -7.36
C GLN A 64 25.68 13.56 -5.95
N LYS A 65 26.33 14.47 -5.22
CA LYS A 65 25.85 14.94 -3.93
C LYS A 65 24.44 15.48 -4.08
N TYR A 66 23.57 15.09 -3.15
CA TYR A 66 22.18 15.49 -3.14
C TYR A 66 22.06 17.04 -3.04
N PRO A 67 21.24 17.69 -3.89
CA PRO A 67 21.34 19.14 -4.14
C PRO A 67 20.67 20.03 -3.08
N TYR A 68 19.97 19.43 -2.12
CA TYR A 68 19.26 20.13 -1.06
C TYR A 68 19.89 19.79 0.29
N ASP A 69 19.99 20.78 1.16
CA ASP A 69 20.21 20.56 2.58
C ASP A 69 18.85 20.43 3.26
N LEU A 70 18.55 19.22 3.72
CA LEU A 70 17.26 18.85 4.27
C LEU A 70 17.33 18.67 5.78
N THR A 71 16.28 19.10 6.46
CA THR A 71 15.93 18.64 7.80
C THR A 71 14.64 17.82 7.68
N LEU A 72 14.69 16.54 8.05
CA LEU A 72 13.63 15.56 7.87
C LEU A 72 13.17 15.06 9.24
N THR A 73 12.02 15.55 9.70
CA THR A 73 11.48 15.20 11.03
C THR A 73 11.24 13.68 11.14
N GLY A 74 11.67 13.05 12.22
CA GLY A 74 11.46 11.62 12.46
C GLY A 74 12.35 10.68 11.65
N PHE A 75 13.38 11.19 10.96
CA PHE A 75 14.41 10.36 10.31
C PHE A 75 15.54 10.01 11.29
N ALA A 76 16.05 8.78 11.18
CA ALA A 76 17.29 8.35 11.82
C ALA A 76 18.53 8.68 10.96
N GLY A 77 19.73 8.55 11.54
CA GLY A 77 21.00 8.87 10.86
C GLY A 77 21.23 8.03 9.60
N ILE A 78 20.88 6.75 9.63
CA ILE A 78 20.97 5.85 8.47
C ILE A 78 20.09 6.33 7.30
N MET A 79 18.92 6.89 7.58
CA MET A 79 18.01 7.37 6.54
C MET A 79 18.57 8.61 5.84
N TYR A 80 19.26 9.48 6.59
CA TYR A 80 20.07 10.56 6.00
C TYR A 80 21.17 9.99 5.08
N SER A 81 21.87 8.93 5.49
CA SER A 81 22.87 8.29 4.62
C SER A 81 22.26 7.82 3.28
N ILE A 82 21.03 7.30 3.30
CA ILE A 82 20.31 6.87 2.09
C ILE A 82 19.97 8.07 1.19
N VAL A 83 19.41 9.14 1.76
CA VAL A 83 19.06 10.36 1.01
C VAL A 83 20.28 10.95 0.31
N TYR A 84 21.37 11.14 1.05
CA TYR A 84 22.61 11.76 0.58
C TYR A 84 23.53 10.78 -0.17
N ASN A 85 23.13 9.52 -0.31
CA ASN A 85 23.89 8.47 -0.98
C ASN A 85 25.30 8.23 -0.40
N ASN A 86 25.43 8.36 0.93
CA ASN A 86 26.69 8.23 1.66
C ASN A 86 26.92 6.78 2.10
N LEU A 87 27.41 5.96 1.15
CA LEU A 87 27.55 4.51 1.30
C LEU A 87 28.42 4.06 2.48
N LYS A 88 29.51 4.78 2.77
CA LYS A 88 30.43 4.42 3.86
C LYS A 88 29.76 4.60 5.21
N SER A 89 29.13 5.76 5.43
CA SER A 89 28.34 6.05 6.63
C SER A 89 27.19 5.04 6.79
N PHE A 90 26.48 4.73 5.70
CA PHE A 90 25.41 3.73 5.69
C PHE A 90 25.90 2.35 6.19
N GLN A 91 26.97 1.80 5.59
CA GLN A 91 27.52 0.51 6.00
C GLN A 91 27.97 0.47 7.46
N LYS A 92 28.47 1.60 7.97
CA LYS A 92 28.96 1.72 9.34
C LYS A 92 27.84 1.63 10.38
N ILE A 93 26.70 2.25 10.08
CA ILE A 93 25.57 2.39 11.02
C ILE A 93 24.52 1.28 10.85
N LEU A 94 24.52 0.56 9.73
CA LEU A 94 23.51 -0.44 9.36
C LEU A 94 23.15 -1.41 10.49
N GLU A 95 24.15 -1.99 11.16
CA GLU A 95 23.93 -2.97 12.23
C GLU A 95 23.27 -2.39 13.48
N LEU A 96 23.36 -1.08 13.71
CA LEU A 96 22.81 -0.39 14.88
C LEU A 96 21.41 0.17 14.63
N GLU A 97 21.09 0.52 13.38
CA GLU A 97 19.85 1.18 12.98
C GLU A 97 19.01 0.34 12.01
N PHE A 98 19.23 -0.97 11.98
CA PHE A 98 18.58 -1.90 11.04
C PHE A 98 17.04 -1.85 11.11
N GLU A 99 16.52 -1.67 12.33
CA GLU A 99 15.09 -1.69 12.65
C GLU A 99 14.46 -0.28 12.65
N CYS A 100 15.19 0.74 12.23
CA CYS A 100 14.65 2.10 12.19
C CYS A 100 13.49 2.22 11.20
N VAL A 101 12.44 2.91 11.62
CA VAL A 101 11.25 3.23 10.82
C VAL A 101 10.94 4.72 10.88
N THR A 102 10.42 5.27 9.78
CA THR A 102 9.95 6.66 9.73
C THR A 102 8.77 6.86 10.68
N LYS A 103 8.71 7.99 11.37
CA LYS A 103 7.60 8.28 12.32
C LYS A 103 6.46 9.09 11.72
N VAL A 104 6.74 9.85 10.67
CA VAL A 104 5.77 10.70 9.99
C VAL A 104 5.91 10.50 8.48
N ASP A 105 4.93 11.00 7.75
CA ASP A 105 4.98 11.06 6.30
C ASP A 105 6.02 12.09 5.85
N ILE A 106 6.86 11.71 4.88
CA ILE A 106 8.01 12.51 4.46
C ILE A 106 7.98 12.75 2.95
N TYR A 107 8.40 13.94 2.57
CA TYR A 107 8.46 14.40 1.20
C TYR A 107 9.91 14.73 0.89
N ILE A 108 10.51 14.03 -0.07
CA ILE A 108 11.92 14.17 -0.40
C ILE A 108 12.02 14.75 -1.81
N PRO A 109 12.52 15.99 -1.97
CA PRO A 109 12.74 16.60 -3.28
C PRO A 109 13.57 15.72 -4.22
N LEU A 110 13.21 15.67 -5.50
CA LEU A 110 13.95 14.91 -6.51
C LEU A 110 14.22 15.76 -7.74
N GLN A 111 15.23 15.36 -8.51
CA GLN A 111 15.51 15.97 -9.81
C GLN A 111 14.78 15.27 -10.97
N PHE A 112 14.10 14.15 -10.69
CA PHE A 112 13.37 13.32 -11.64
C PHE A 112 12.00 12.95 -11.08
N ASP A 113 11.10 12.51 -11.95
CA ASP A 113 9.73 12.15 -11.57
C ASP A 113 9.75 10.81 -10.83
N SER A 114 9.09 10.76 -9.67
CA SER A 114 8.96 9.53 -8.88
C SER A 114 7.61 8.88 -9.14
N VAL A 115 7.61 7.55 -9.28
CA VAL A 115 6.38 6.74 -9.29
C VAL A 115 5.64 6.79 -7.94
N PHE A 116 6.31 7.30 -6.91
CA PHE A 116 5.79 7.49 -5.57
C PHE A 116 5.51 8.96 -5.24
N GLN A 117 5.34 9.82 -6.24
CA GLN A 117 4.87 11.17 -6.00
C GLN A 117 3.39 11.15 -5.64
N SER A 118 3.05 11.63 -4.43
CA SER A 118 1.68 11.77 -3.94
C SER A 118 1.41 13.23 -3.57
N PRO A 119 0.19 13.77 -3.75
CA PRO A 119 -0.13 15.12 -3.28
C PRO A 119 0.13 15.29 -1.79
N VAL A 120 0.54 16.49 -1.38
CA VAL A 120 0.68 16.85 0.04
C VAL A 120 -0.70 17.11 0.62
N PHE A 121 -1.20 16.19 1.44
CA PHE A 121 -2.49 16.35 2.11
C PHE A 121 -2.33 16.90 3.52
N ASN A 122 -3.09 17.95 3.86
CA ASN A 122 -3.20 18.51 5.21
C ASN A 122 -1.88 18.94 5.89
N ASN A 123 -0.81 19.16 5.12
CA ASN A 123 0.46 19.65 5.64
C ASN A 123 0.89 20.93 4.90
N THR A 124 0.27 22.05 5.31
CA THR A 124 0.50 23.37 4.73
C THR A 124 1.96 23.81 4.84
N GLN A 125 2.66 23.38 5.88
CA GLN A 125 4.06 23.70 6.09
C GLN A 125 4.96 23.04 5.03
N ILE A 126 4.82 21.73 4.82
CA ILE A 126 5.62 21.02 3.81
C ILE A 126 5.33 21.57 2.41
N GLN A 127 4.06 21.84 2.10
CA GLN A 127 3.69 22.44 0.83
C GLN A 127 4.34 23.82 0.65
N ALA A 128 4.31 24.67 1.69
CA ALA A 128 4.95 25.99 1.66
C ALA A 128 6.47 25.90 1.43
N GLU A 129 7.15 24.94 2.04
CA GLU A 129 8.58 24.68 1.80
C GLU A 129 8.86 24.24 0.35
N LEU A 130 8.06 23.34 -0.20
CA LEU A 130 8.19 22.92 -1.61
C LEU A 130 7.96 24.11 -2.57
N ASP A 131 6.93 24.91 -2.32
CA ASP A 131 6.58 26.09 -3.12
C ASP A 131 7.66 27.17 -3.06
N LEU A 132 8.16 27.47 -1.85
CA LEU A 132 9.25 28.44 -1.62
C LEU A 132 10.49 28.10 -2.44
N HIS A 133 10.84 26.81 -2.52
CA HIS A 133 12.02 26.35 -3.26
C HIS A 133 11.74 26.00 -4.73
N LYS A 134 10.49 26.14 -5.18
CA LYS A 134 10.00 25.79 -6.54
C LYS A 134 10.24 24.33 -6.89
N ILE A 135 9.91 23.43 -5.97
CA ILE A 135 10.11 21.98 -6.12
C ILE A 135 8.81 21.36 -6.60
N SER A 136 8.80 20.89 -7.86
CA SER A 136 7.65 20.20 -8.45
C SER A 136 7.77 18.68 -8.45
N LYS A 137 8.99 18.16 -8.24
CA LYS A 137 9.32 16.74 -8.28
C LYS A 137 9.81 16.29 -6.91
N PHE A 138 9.15 15.28 -6.36
CA PHE A 138 9.49 14.76 -5.04
C PHE A 138 8.97 13.33 -4.88
N CYS A 139 9.52 12.61 -3.91
CA CYS A 139 9.04 11.31 -3.50
C CYS A 139 8.26 11.45 -2.19
N PHE A 140 7.07 10.85 -2.12
CA PHE A 140 6.35 10.66 -0.86
C PHE A 140 6.77 9.31 -0.24
N ILE A 141 7.17 9.35 1.02
CA ILE A 141 7.50 8.19 1.84
C ILE A 141 6.51 8.16 3.00
N PRO A 142 5.63 7.16 3.09
CA PRO A 142 4.68 7.07 4.18
C PRO A 142 5.40 6.83 5.52
N SER A 143 4.74 7.21 6.60
CA SER A 143 5.09 6.82 7.96
C SER A 143 5.22 5.30 8.11
N ASN A 144 5.93 4.88 9.15
CA ASN A 144 6.24 3.48 9.42
C ASN A 144 6.97 2.80 8.25
N SER A 145 7.78 3.52 7.48
CA SER A 145 8.62 2.94 6.41
C SER A 145 9.98 2.55 6.98
N THR A 146 10.44 1.33 6.71
CA THR A 146 11.76 0.81 7.09
C THR A 146 12.88 1.43 6.25
N ILE A 147 14.14 1.20 6.64
CA ILE A 147 15.29 1.56 5.81
C ILE A 147 15.30 0.85 4.44
N VAL A 148 14.67 -0.33 4.34
CA VAL A 148 14.48 -1.07 3.09
C VAL A 148 13.53 -0.30 2.16
N ASP A 149 12.40 0.15 2.72
CA ASP A 149 11.42 0.97 2.00
C ASP A 149 12.04 2.27 1.50
N VAL A 150 12.75 2.99 2.38
CA VAL A 150 13.40 4.26 2.02
C VAL A 150 14.39 4.07 0.86
N CYS A 151 15.13 2.96 0.83
CA CYS A 151 16.00 2.63 -0.31
C CYS A 151 15.21 2.42 -1.62
N ILE A 152 14.04 1.78 -1.56
CA ILE A 152 13.19 1.53 -2.75
C ILE A 152 12.54 2.82 -3.24
N TYR A 153 12.00 3.64 -2.32
CA TYR A 153 11.41 4.94 -2.64
C TYR A 153 12.39 5.88 -3.35
N LEU A 154 13.66 5.87 -2.92
CA LEU A 154 14.71 6.75 -3.44
C LEU A 154 15.61 6.10 -4.50
N GLU A 155 15.27 4.90 -4.96
CA GLU A 155 16.04 4.11 -5.94
C GLU A 155 17.53 3.92 -5.54
N ARG A 156 17.81 3.77 -4.25
CA ARG A 156 19.16 3.51 -3.70
C ARG A 156 19.49 2.02 -3.72
N PHE A 157 19.38 1.42 -4.90
CA PHE A 157 19.49 -0.03 -5.10
C PHE A 157 20.83 -0.63 -4.65
N GLN A 158 21.93 0.13 -4.69
CA GLN A 158 23.22 -0.33 -4.16
C GLN A 158 23.17 -0.55 -2.65
N MET A 159 22.55 0.37 -1.90
CA MET A 159 22.38 0.23 -0.45
C MET A 159 21.37 -0.87 -0.13
N LEU A 160 20.30 -0.97 -0.92
CA LEU A 160 19.33 -2.05 -0.80
C LEU A 160 19.99 -3.43 -0.93
N GLN A 161 20.89 -3.61 -1.90
CA GLN A 161 21.63 -4.86 -2.06
C GLN A 161 22.48 -5.18 -0.83
N ILE A 162 23.15 -4.18 -0.23
CA ILE A 162 23.92 -4.37 1.01
C ILE A 162 23.01 -4.83 2.15
N ILE A 163 21.79 -4.29 2.25
CA ILE A 163 20.82 -4.73 3.27
C ILE A 163 20.46 -6.20 3.04
N PHE A 164 20.12 -6.60 1.80
CA PHE A 164 19.78 -7.99 1.51
C PHE A 164 20.95 -8.95 1.74
N ASP A 165 22.17 -8.59 1.33
CA ASP A 165 23.38 -9.38 1.59
C ASP A 165 23.65 -9.55 3.10
N SER A 166 23.26 -8.56 3.89
CA SER A 166 23.38 -8.60 5.35
C SER A 166 22.26 -9.46 5.97
N LEU A 167 21.01 -9.32 5.52
CA LEU A 167 19.87 -10.12 5.96
C LEU A 167 20.05 -11.61 5.72
N GLN A 168 20.57 -12.01 4.56
CA GLN A 168 20.80 -13.42 4.23
C GLN A 168 21.75 -14.13 5.22
N LYS A 169 22.58 -13.37 5.95
CA LYS A 169 23.50 -13.87 6.97
C LYS A 169 22.87 -13.90 8.37
N LYS A 170 21.69 -13.32 8.56
CA LYS A 170 20.97 -13.27 9.84
C LYS A 170 20.03 -14.48 9.97
N PRO A 171 19.61 -14.84 11.20
CA PRO A 171 18.58 -15.86 11.41
C PRO A 171 17.27 -15.53 10.70
N VAL A 172 16.51 -16.55 10.27
CA VAL A 172 15.21 -16.38 9.60
C VAL A 172 14.25 -15.50 10.41
N THR A 173 14.21 -15.66 11.73
CA THR A 173 13.37 -14.83 12.62
C THR A 173 13.70 -13.34 12.53
N PHE A 174 14.96 -12.98 12.31
CA PHE A 174 15.36 -11.60 12.10
C PHE A 174 15.04 -11.12 10.69
N GLN A 175 15.22 -12.00 9.68
CA GLN A 175 14.83 -11.70 8.30
C GLN A 175 13.34 -11.38 8.21
N ASP A 176 12.50 -12.22 8.82
CA ASP A 176 11.04 -12.06 8.87
C ASP A 176 10.64 -10.76 9.56
N LYS A 177 11.28 -10.44 10.70
CA LYS A 177 11.00 -9.19 11.44
C LYS A 177 11.18 -7.95 10.55
N ILE A 178 12.15 -7.95 9.65
CA ILE A 178 12.41 -6.82 8.75
C ILE A 178 11.55 -6.90 7.49
N LEU A 179 11.46 -8.08 6.86
CA LEU A 179 10.85 -8.24 5.54
C LEU A 179 9.33 -8.42 5.61
N GLN A 180 8.76 -8.93 6.70
CA GLN A 180 7.30 -8.99 6.83
C GLN A 180 6.70 -7.65 7.31
N HIS A 181 7.55 -6.63 7.52
CA HIS A 181 7.09 -5.29 7.85
C HIS A 181 6.26 -4.67 6.72
N VAL A 182 5.20 -3.97 7.11
CA VAL A 182 4.34 -3.20 6.20
C VAL A 182 4.29 -1.74 6.64
N ASN A 183 4.41 -0.82 5.68
CA ASN A 183 4.32 0.60 5.95
C ASN A 183 2.88 1.05 6.24
N SER A 184 2.66 2.33 6.56
CA SER A 184 1.31 2.84 6.87
C SER A 184 0.34 2.83 5.67
N ASN A 185 0.85 2.59 4.45
CA ASN A 185 0.04 2.34 3.25
C ASN A 185 -0.22 0.84 3.01
N PHE A 186 0.09 -0.04 3.97
CA PHE A 186 -0.09 -1.49 3.89
C PHE A 186 0.63 -2.10 2.67
N GLN A 187 1.87 -1.68 2.43
CA GLN A 187 2.71 -2.19 1.34
C GLN A 187 3.94 -2.87 1.89
N THR A 188 4.26 -4.04 1.32
CA THR A 188 5.53 -4.75 1.54
C THR A 188 6.63 -4.23 0.62
N ASN A 189 7.89 -4.57 0.92
CA ASN A 189 9.01 -4.19 0.08
C ASN A 189 8.87 -4.73 -1.37
N LEU A 190 8.34 -5.95 -1.54
CA LEU A 190 8.11 -6.55 -2.86
C LEU A 190 7.06 -5.78 -3.66
N MET A 191 5.98 -5.34 -3.03
CA MET A 191 4.97 -4.48 -3.68
C MET A 191 5.58 -3.15 -4.13
N LEU A 192 6.49 -2.56 -3.33
CA LEU A 192 7.19 -1.34 -3.71
C LEU A 192 8.18 -1.58 -4.87
N LEU A 193 8.92 -2.68 -4.85
CA LEU A 193 9.87 -3.04 -5.92
C LEU A 193 9.17 -3.23 -7.27
N ILE A 194 7.97 -3.83 -7.28
CA ILE A 194 7.17 -4.03 -8.51
C ILE A 194 6.85 -2.69 -9.20
N LYS A 195 6.61 -1.64 -8.42
CA LYS A 195 6.28 -0.30 -8.94
C LYS A 195 7.48 0.41 -9.55
N GLN A 196 8.70 -0.04 -9.24
CA GLN A 196 9.94 0.59 -9.68
C GLN A 196 10.47 -0.01 -10.99
N LYS A 197 10.83 0.86 -11.95
CA LYS A 197 11.30 0.45 -13.29
C LYS A 197 12.51 -0.48 -13.24
N ASP A 198 13.49 -0.16 -12.41
CA ASP A 198 14.72 -0.93 -12.23
C ASP A 198 14.66 -1.89 -11.03
N GLY A 199 13.51 -1.98 -10.34
CA GLY A 199 13.34 -2.82 -9.15
C GLY A 199 13.63 -4.30 -9.41
N TYR A 200 13.35 -4.79 -10.62
CA TYR A 200 13.57 -6.19 -10.99
C TYR A 200 15.04 -6.61 -10.87
N LYS A 201 15.99 -5.71 -11.19
CA LYS A 201 17.43 -6.00 -11.15
C LYS A 201 17.91 -6.32 -9.74
N VAL A 202 17.27 -5.76 -8.72
CA VAL A 202 17.59 -6.05 -7.31
C VAL A 202 16.74 -7.21 -6.79
N PHE A 203 15.50 -7.33 -7.26
CA PHE A 203 14.65 -8.45 -6.91
C PHE A 203 15.25 -9.79 -7.33
N GLU A 204 15.66 -9.96 -8.59
CA GLU A 204 16.05 -11.26 -9.14
C GLU A 204 17.16 -11.99 -8.34
N PRO A 205 18.28 -11.34 -7.96
CA PRO A 205 19.31 -11.98 -7.12
C PRO A 205 18.82 -12.36 -5.72
N ASN A 206 17.81 -11.66 -5.21
CA ASN A 206 17.27 -11.82 -3.85
C ASN A 206 15.88 -12.48 -3.86
N ALA A 207 15.45 -13.02 -5.01
CA ALA A 207 14.06 -13.38 -5.22
C ALA A 207 13.61 -14.51 -4.28
N LYS A 208 14.49 -15.49 -3.99
CA LYS A 208 14.16 -16.55 -3.03
C LYS A 208 13.76 -15.98 -1.66
N LEU A 209 14.60 -15.12 -1.09
CA LEU A 209 14.36 -14.47 0.20
C LEU A 209 13.04 -13.69 0.21
N LEU A 210 12.80 -12.87 -0.82
CA LEU A 210 11.59 -12.04 -0.91
C LEU A 210 10.32 -12.89 -1.15
N ILE A 211 10.41 -13.95 -1.94
CA ILE A 211 9.27 -14.82 -2.21
C ILE A 211 8.88 -15.62 -0.97
N GLU A 212 9.85 -16.20 -0.25
CA GLU A 212 9.60 -16.99 0.96
C GLU A 212 9.01 -16.14 2.10
N THR A 213 9.27 -14.83 2.13
CA THR A 213 8.85 -13.93 3.23
C THR A 213 7.62 -13.08 2.92
N GLN A 214 7.40 -12.65 1.68
CA GLN A 214 6.40 -11.62 1.35
C GLN A 214 5.37 -12.03 0.31
N PHE A 215 5.57 -13.12 -0.44
CA PHE A 215 4.74 -13.40 -1.62
C PHE A 215 3.28 -13.73 -1.28
N GLU A 216 3.02 -14.32 -0.10
CA GLU A 216 1.68 -14.65 0.38
C GLU A 216 0.89 -13.44 0.90
N TYR A 217 1.55 -12.30 1.12
CA TYR A 217 0.90 -11.12 1.67
C TYR A 217 -0.16 -10.52 0.72
N GLU A 218 -1.34 -10.24 1.27
CA GLU A 218 -2.41 -9.47 0.66
C GLU A 218 -2.86 -8.39 1.66
N ASN A 219 -2.97 -7.14 1.19
CA ASN A 219 -3.41 -6.05 2.05
C ASN A 219 -4.95 -6.02 2.18
N MET A 220 -5.45 -5.12 3.04
CA MET A 220 -6.90 -4.98 3.27
C MET A 220 -7.73 -4.56 2.05
N LEU A 221 -7.09 -4.06 0.98
CA LEU A 221 -7.72 -3.71 -0.29
C LEU A 221 -7.64 -4.85 -1.31
N GLY A 222 -7.13 -6.01 -0.91
CA GLY A 222 -6.91 -7.16 -1.78
C GLY A 222 -5.68 -7.08 -2.65
N ASP A 223 -4.84 -6.06 -2.49
CA ASP A 223 -3.64 -5.94 -3.32
C ASP A 223 -2.61 -6.95 -2.84
N ASN A 224 -2.17 -7.79 -3.78
CA ASN A 224 -1.08 -8.73 -3.62
C ASN A 224 -0.04 -8.53 -4.75
N CYS A 225 1.12 -9.15 -4.61
CA CYS A 225 2.24 -8.93 -5.54
C CYS A 225 1.94 -9.42 -6.96
N THR A 226 1.23 -10.55 -7.12
CA THR A 226 0.94 -11.12 -8.43
C THR A 226 -0.02 -10.24 -9.24
N PHE A 227 -1.14 -9.84 -8.63
CA PHE A 227 -2.11 -8.95 -9.25
C PHE A 227 -1.51 -7.56 -9.51
N LEU A 228 -0.71 -7.04 -8.56
CA LEU A 228 -0.04 -5.76 -8.73
C LEU A 228 0.93 -5.77 -9.92
N ALA A 229 1.74 -6.82 -10.08
CA ALA A 229 2.66 -6.93 -11.22
C ALA A 229 1.91 -7.02 -12.56
N ALA A 230 0.79 -7.74 -12.61
CA ALA A 230 -0.06 -7.83 -13.79
C ALA A 230 -0.71 -6.49 -14.15
N SER A 231 -1.30 -5.82 -13.15
CA SER A 231 -2.09 -4.58 -13.32
C SER A 231 -1.23 -3.35 -13.59
N THR A 232 0.04 -3.36 -13.20
CA THR A 232 1.02 -2.30 -13.49
C THR A 232 1.84 -2.57 -14.76
N GLY A 233 1.63 -3.70 -15.43
CA GLY A 233 2.43 -4.08 -16.60
C GLY A 233 3.89 -4.38 -16.26
N ALA A 234 4.22 -4.71 -15.02
CA ALA A 234 5.56 -5.08 -14.56
C ALA A 234 5.93 -6.50 -15.04
N PHE A 235 6.06 -6.65 -16.36
CA PHE A 235 6.15 -7.94 -17.04
C PHE A 235 7.24 -8.87 -16.48
N GLN A 236 8.41 -8.35 -16.12
CA GLN A 236 9.50 -9.19 -15.61
C GLN A 236 9.17 -9.82 -14.25
N PHE A 237 8.57 -9.05 -13.34
CA PHE A 237 8.06 -9.58 -12.07
C PHE A 237 6.96 -10.60 -12.32
N PHE A 238 5.99 -10.28 -13.17
CA PHE A 238 4.87 -11.17 -13.48
C PHE A 238 5.33 -12.48 -14.14
N ARG A 239 6.29 -12.42 -15.06
CA ARG A 239 6.97 -13.59 -15.66
C ARG A 239 7.63 -14.45 -14.60
N TYR A 240 8.36 -13.83 -13.68
CA TYR A 240 9.00 -14.55 -12.59
C TYR A 240 7.97 -15.22 -11.68
N PHE A 241 6.91 -14.53 -11.28
CA PHE A 241 5.86 -15.13 -10.44
C PHE A 241 5.19 -16.30 -11.12
N MET A 242 4.84 -16.19 -12.40
CA MET A 242 4.26 -17.31 -13.16
C MET A 242 5.22 -18.49 -13.31
N SER A 243 6.53 -18.27 -13.25
CA SER A 243 7.52 -19.35 -13.22
C SER A 243 7.56 -20.12 -11.89
N LEU A 244 6.96 -19.61 -10.82
CA LEU A 244 6.84 -20.33 -9.55
C LEU A 244 5.76 -21.43 -9.62
N ALA A 245 4.84 -21.36 -10.60
CA ALA A 245 3.72 -22.28 -10.73
C ALA A 245 4.10 -23.74 -11.09
N HIS A 246 5.40 -24.02 -11.27
CA HIS A 246 5.93 -25.38 -11.32
C HIS A 246 5.76 -26.11 -9.99
N GLU A 247 5.74 -25.38 -8.87
CA GLU A 247 5.37 -25.94 -7.56
C GLU A 247 3.87 -25.72 -7.30
N LYS A 248 3.18 -26.79 -6.89
CA LYS A 248 1.73 -26.77 -6.63
C LYS A 248 1.32 -25.66 -5.68
N LYS A 249 2.07 -25.45 -4.59
CA LYS A 249 1.79 -24.40 -3.58
C LYS A 249 1.68 -23.01 -4.22
N TYR A 250 2.68 -22.61 -5.00
CA TYR A 250 2.69 -21.29 -5.63
C TYR A 250 1.66 -21.17 -6.75
N ARG A 251 1.40 -22.25 -7.50
CA ARG A 251 0.35 -22.26 -8.52
C ARG A 251 -1.03 -21.96 -7.92
N GLU A 252 -1.37 -22.62 -6.81
CA GLU A 252 -2.64 -22.39 -6.09
C GLU A 252 -2.71 -20.96 -5.55
N LEU A 253 -1.63 -20.49 -4.91
CA LEU A 253 -1.55 -19.12 -4.41
C LEU A 253 -1.72 -18.07 -5.53
N ILE A 254 -1.03 -18.24 -6.66
CA ILE A 254 -1.14 -17.35 -7.83
C ILE A 254 -2.58 -17.34 -8.36
N ALA A 255 -3.24 -18.49 -8.41
CA ALA A 255 -4.61 -18.59 -8.86
C ALA A 255 -5.57 -17.81 -7.94
N ILE A 256 -5.40 -17.93 -6.62
CA ILE A 256 -6.15 -17.14 -5.61
C ILE A 256 -5.87 -15.64 -5.78
N GLN A 257 -4.59 -15.27 -5.84
CA GLN A 257 -4.17 -13.87 -5.95
C GLN A 257 -4.67 -13.18 -7.22
N MET A 258 -4.80 -13.92 -8.33
CA MET A 258 -5.33 -13.40 -9.59
C MET A 258 -6.87 -13.33 -9.61
N ASP A 259 -7.55 -14.12 -8.78
CA ASP A 259 -9.00 -14.04 -8.62
C ASP A 259 -9.37 -12.91 -7.64
N GLN A 260 -9.61 -11.72 -8.21
CA GLN A 260 -9.93 -10.51 -7.45
C GLN A 260 -11.42 -10.17 -7.49
N THR A 261 -12.27 -11.18 -7.76
CA THR A 261 -13.72 -11.03 -7.85
C THR A 261 -14.36 -10.52 -6.55
N GLN A 262 -13.85 -10.95 -5.39
CA GLN A 262 -14.31 -10.48 -4.08
C GLN A 262 -14.13 -8.96 -3.87
N PHE A 263 -13.20 -8.34 -4.60
CA PHE A 263 -12.96 -6.89 -4.59
C PHE A 263 -13.59 -6.17 -5.80
N GLY A 264 -14.39 -6.88 -6.62
CA GLY A 264 -14.99 -6.33 -7.83
C GLY A 264 -13.98 -5.99 -8.93
N ARG A 265 -12.79 -6.61 -8.92
CA ARG A 265 -11.72 -6.34 -9.89
C ARG A 265 -11.53 -7.54 -10.81
N ASN A 266 -11.41 -7.27 -12.11
CA ASN A 266 -11.11 -8.28 -13.11
C ASN A 266 -9.81 -7.92 -13.84
N ILE A 267 -8.80 -8.79 -13.77
CA ILE A 267 -7.52 -8.56 -14.43
C ILE A 267 -7.65 -8.45 -15.95
N MET A 268 -8.62 -9.16 -16.56
CA MET A 268 -8.85 -9.11 -17.99
C MET A 268 -9.28 -7.71 -18.45
N ASP A 269 -9.98 -6.96 -17.59
CA ASP A 269 -10.38 -5.60 -17.91
C ASP A 269 -9.20 -4.64 -17.84
N GLN A 270 -8.22 -4.88 -16.95
CA GLN A 270 -6.95 -4.15 -16.94
C GLN A 270 -6.14 -4.41 -18.22
N PHE A 271 -6.09 -5.66 -18.69
CA PHE A 271 -5.42 -6.01 -19.96
C PHE A 271 -6.12 -5.38 -21.16
N LYS A 272 -7.47 -5.37 -21.20
CA LYS A 272 -8.22 -4.70 -22.27
C LYS A 272 -8.00 -3.19 -22.27
N LYS A 273 -8.05 -2.55 -21.09
CA LYS A 273 -7.86 -1.10 -20.92
C LYS A 273 -6.50 -0.64 -21.43
N ASN A 274 -5.46 -1.46 -21.21
CA ASN A 274 -4.08 -1.15 -21.58
C ASN A 274 -3.57 -1.97 -22.77
N ARG A 275 -4.48 -2.45 -23.64
CA ARG A 275 -4.14 -3.37 -24.73
C ARG A 275 -3.12 -2.82 -25.72
N ASP A 276 -2.97 -1.50 -25.81
CA ASP A 276 -2.03 -0.86 -26.75
C ASP A 276 -0.59 -0.84 -26.19
N GLN A 277 -0.41 -1.20 -24.92
CA GLN A 277 0.90 -1.24 -24.27
C GLN A 277 1.51 -2.65 -24.35
N ILE A 278 2.72 -2.72 -24.92
CA ILE A 278 3.46 -3.97 -25.17
C ILE A 278 3.58 -4.87 -23.93
N PHE A 279 3.84 -4.29 -22.76
CA PHE A 279 4.04 -5.08 -21.54
C PHE A 279 2.73 -5.67 -21.02
N TYR A 280 1.60 -4.98 -21.18
CA TYR A 280 0.28 -5.51 -20.82
C TYR A 280 -0.16 -6.63 -21.76
N GLN A 281 0.15 -6.53 -23.06
CA GLN A 281 -0.07 -7.63 -24.00
C GLN A 281 0.70 -8.89 -23.59
N LYS A 282 1.98 -8.73 -23.24
CA LYS A 282 2.81 -9.84 -22.74
C LYS A 282 2.29 -10.44 -21.44
N CYS A 283 1.85 -9.61 -20.48
CA CYS A 283 1.20 -10.09 -19.26
C CYS A 283 -0.09 -10.86 -19.58
N SER A 284 -0.92 -10.36 -20.51
CA SER A 284 -2.15 -11.04 -20.90
C SER A 284 -1.89 -12.42 -21.52
N GLN A 285 -0.91 -12.52 -22.43
CA GLN A 285 -0.50 -13.79 -23.03
C GLN A 285 0.03 -14.78 -21.99
N LEU A 286 0.85 -14.30 -21.05
CA LEU A 286 1.39 -15.11 -19.99
C LEU A 286 0.29 -15.63 -19.06
N TYR A 287 -0.69 -14.80 -18.72
CA TYR A 287 -1.85 -15.22 -17.93
C TYR A 287 -2.69 -16.27 -18.66
N GLN A 288 -2.92 -16.12 -19.97
CA GLN A 288 -3.59 -17.15 -20.77
C GLN A 288 -2.80 -18.47 -20.83
N SER A 289 -1.47 -18.40 -20.81
CA SER A 289 -0.60 -19.59 -20.77
C SER A 289 -0.67 -20.28 -19.42
N PHE A 290 -0.69 -19.51 -18.33
CA PHE A 290 -0.91 -20.01 -16.97
C PHE A 290 -2.23 -20.78 -16.86
N LEU A 291 -3.34 -20.25 -17.41
CA LEU A 291 -4.64 -20.94 -17.44
C LEU A 291 -4.61 -22.26 -18.24
N LYS A 292 -3.64 -22.44 -19.13
CA LYS A 292 -3.40 -23.67 -19.89
C LYS A 292 -2.36 -24.59 -19.24
N ASN A 293 -1.93 -24.29 -18.01
CA ASN A 293 -0.84 -24.96 -17.31
C ASN A 293 0.50 -24.96 -18.09
N VAL A 294 0.78 -23.88 -18.81
CA VAL A 294 2.05 -23.68 -19.50
C VAL A 294 2.78 -22.53 -18.83
N PHE A 295 3.94 -22.81 -18.23
CA PHE A 295 4.67 -21.87 -17.37
C PHE A 295 6.06 -21.54 -17.94
N PRO A 296 6.60 -20.33 -17.67
CA PRO A 296 8.00 -20.02 -17.96
C PRO A 296 8.96 -20.96 -17.24
N ALA A 297 10.23 -20.96 -17.64
CA ALA A 297 11.28 -21.76 -16.98
C ALA A 297 11.37 -21.44 -15.47
N PRO A 298 11.41 -22.45 -14.59
CA PRO A 298 11.40 -22.23 -13.14
C PRO A 298 12.70 -21.55 -12.68
N PRO A 299 12.66 -20.79 -11.57
CA PRO A 299 13.87 -20.28 -10.93
C PRO A 299 14.77 -21.41 -10.46
N LYS A 300 16.09 -21.16 -10.39
CA LYS A 300 17.11 -22.20 -10.05
C LYS A 300 16.87 -22.93 -8.73
N TRP A 301 16.14 -22.33 -7.79
CA TRP A 301 15.87 -22.86 -6.46
C TRP A 301 14.54 -23.60 -6.36
N ILE A 302 13.68 -23.52 -7.38
CA ILE A 302 12.45 -24.30 -7.52
C ILE A 302 12.79 -25.60 -8.25
N LYS A 303 12.39 -26.73 -7.68
CA LYS A 303 12.52 -28.03 -8.36
C LYS A 303 11.23 -28.28 -9.14
N PRO A 304 11.27 -28.42 -10.48
CA PRO A 304 10.07 -28.74 -11.23
C PRO A 304 9.52 -30.10 -10.78
N ASP A 305 8.23 -30.17 -10.53
CA ASP A 305 7.53 -31.44 -10.46
C ASP A 305 7.63 -32.12 -11.84
N ASP A 306 7.87 -33.43 -11.89
CA ASP A 306 8.23 -34.23 -13.10
C ASP A 306 7.18 -34.23 -14.25
N CYS A 307 6.15 -33.39 -14.22
CA CYS A 307 4.93 -33.53 -15.03
C CYS A 307 4.60 -32.37 -15.98
N TYR A 308 5.49 -31.39 -16.25
CA TYR A 308 5.09 -30.16 -16.96
C TYR A 308 5.89 -29.81 -18.22
N VAL A 309 5.18 -29.24 -19.21
CA VAL A 309 5.74 -28.76 -20.47
C VAL A 309 6.33 -27.35 -20.27
N GLN A 310 7.63 -27.23 -20.49
CA GLN A 310 8.34 -25.96 -20.40
C GLN A 310 8.00 -25.05 -21.60
N LEU A 311 7.67 -23.78 -21.35
CA LEU A 311 7.66 -22.77 -22.42
C LEU A 311 9.08 -22.51 -22.90
N GLU A 312 9.40 -22.93 -24.12
CA GLU A 312 10.63 -22.50 -24.79
C GLU A 312 10.57 -20.98 -25.08
N GLN A 313 11.63 -20.28 -24.68
CA GLN A 313 11.97 -18.86 -24.92
C GLN A 313 10.83 -17.90 -25.36
N MET A 314 10.11 -17.31 -24.39
CA MET A 314 9.16 -16.20 -24.63
C MET A 314 9.80 -14.91 -25.19
N ASP A 315 11.12 -14.81 -25.24
CA ASP A 315 11.80 -13.57 -25.65
C ASP A 315 11.67 -13.30 -27.17
N GLN A 316 11.12 -14.25 -27.94
CA GLN A 316 10.89 -14.14 -29.39
C GLN A 316 9.41 -14.03 -29.80
N ILE A 317 8.48 -13.74 -28.88
CA ILE A 317 7.05 -13.65 -29.24
C ILE A 317 6.82 -12.50 -30.22
N THR A 318 6.63 -12.85 -31.50
CA THR A 318 5.99 -11.99 -32.49
C THR A 318 4.56 -11.77 -32.03
N ILE A 319 4.24 -10.53 -31.71
CA ILE A 319 2.89 -10.17 -31.25
C ILE A 319 2.00 -10.13 -32.48
N ASP A 320 1.40 -11.27 -32.79
CA ASP A 320 0.25 -11.28 -33.68
C ASP A 320 -0.92 -10.59 -32.96
N PRO A 321 -1.69 -9.72 -33.63
CA PRO A 321 -2.82 -9.05 -33.03
C PRO A 321 -3.85 -10.08 -32.57
N ILE A 322 -3.86 -10.37 -31.26
CA ILE A 322 -4.80 -11.31 -30.65
C ILE A 322 -6.20 -10.70 -30.69
N ILE A 323 -7.07 -11.26 -31.53
CA ILE A 323 -8.51 -11.00 -31.47
C ILE A 323 -9.05 -11.80 -30.27
N ILE A 324 -9.16 -11.16 -29.11
CA ILE A 324 -9.71 -11.78 -27.90
C ILE A 324 -11.21 -12.04 -28.13
N GLN A 325 -11.60 -13.30 -28.31
CA GLN A 325 -13.02 -13.68 -28.33
C GLN A 325 -13.56 -13.75 -26.89
N PRO A 326 -14.64 -13.02 -26.55
CA PRO A 326 -15.00 -12.73 -25.16
C PRO A 326 -15.74 -13.84 -24.34
N GLN A 327 -15.80 -15.13 -24.72
CA GLN A 327 -16.91 -15.98 -24.21
C GLN A 327 -16.64 -17.39 -23.62
N LYS A 328 -15.46 -17.76 -23.09
CA LYS A 328 -15.32 -19.12 -22.48
C LYS A 328 -14.61 -19.26 -21.13
N PHE A 329 -14.30 -18.18 -20.42
CA PHE A 329 -13.64 -18.28 -19.11
C PHE A 329 -14.46 -17.51 -18.06
N SER A 330 -15.45 -18.15 -17.43
CA SER A 330 -16.24 -17.46 -16.40
C SER A 330 -16.87 -18.42 -15.38
N LYS A 331 -16.07 -19.31 -14.79
CA LYS A 331 -16.36 -19.73 -13.42
C LYS A 331 -15.17 -19.31 -12.57
N SER A 332 -15.41 -18.40 -11.62
CA SER A 332 -14.39 -17.98 -10.67
C SER A 332 -13.96 -19.17 -9.81
N ILE A 333 -12.71 -19.19 -9.36
CA ILE A 333 -12.23 -20.22 -8.44
C ILE A 333 -13.00 -20.13 -7.12
N PHE A 334 -13.37 -18.92 -6.69
CA PHE A 334 -14.27 -18.71 -5.56
C PHE A 334 -15.68 -19.23 -5.83
N GLU A 335 -16.23 -19.04 -7.04
CA GLU A 335 -17.53 -19.64 -7.39
C GLU A 335 -17.48 -21.17 -7.35
N GLU A 336 -16.38 -21.78 -7.84
CA GLU A 336 -16.19 -23.22 -7.78
C GLU A 336 -16.00 -23.71 -6.34
N TYR A 337 -15.22 -23.01 -5.51
CA TYR A 337 -15.02 -23.33 -4.11
C TYR A 337 -16.31 -23.17 -3.29
N ASN A 338 -17.06 -22.08 -3.51
CA ASN A 338 -18.36 -21.86 -2.91
C ASN A 338 -19.35 -22.93 -3.36
N GLN A 339 -19.35 -23.34 -4.63
CA GLN A 339 -20.18 -24.42 -5.13
C GLN A 339 -19.81 -25.77 -4.48
N GLN A 340 -18.51 -26.07 -4.32
CA GLN A 340 -18.03 -27.27 -3.63
C GLN A 340 -18.43 -27.26 -2.15
N ASN A 341 -18.32 -26.13 -1.46
CA ASN A 341 -18.75 -25.98 -0.07
C ASN A 341 -20.27 -26.11 0.07
N GLN A 342 -21.04 -25.49 -0.82
CA GLN A 342 -22.50 -25.62 -0.84
C GLN A 342 -22.91 -27.08 -1.09
N ASN A 343 -22.20 -27.80 -1.96
CA ASN A 343 -22.43 -29.23 -2.18
C ASN A 343 -22.12 -30.06 -0.93
N LYS A 344 -21.03 -29.79 -0.21
CA LYS A 344 -20.70 -30.46 1.07
C LYS A 344 -21.77 -30.16 2.13
N ILE A 345 -22.20 -28.91 2.26
CA ILE A 345 -23.25 -28.48 3.19
C ILE A 345 -24.57 -29.19 2.86
N ASN A 346 -24.95 -29.26 1.59
CA ASN A 346 -26.15 -29.97 1.14
C ASN A 346 -26.07 -31.48 1.41
N GLN A 347 -24.89 -32.09 1.24
CA GLN A 347 -24.67 -33.49 1.61
C GLN A 347 -24.87 -33.70 3.11
N ILE A 348 -24.31 -32.84 3.96
CA ILE A 348 -24.50 -32.88 5.42
C ILE A 348 -25.97 -32.68 5.78
N ALA A 349 -26.62 -31.66 5.24
CA ALA A 349 -28.04 -31.37 5.48
C ALA A 349 -28.96 -32.54 5.09
N SER A 350 -28.64 -33.22 3.98
CA SER A 350 -29.36 -34.42 3.54
C SER A 350 -29.19 -35.61 4.51
N HIS A 351 -27.98 -35.81 5.07
CA HIS A 351 -27.74 -36.82 6.11
C HIS A 351 -28.48 -36.51 7.41
N LEU A 352 -28.67 -35.22 7.72
CA LEU A 352 -29.40 -34.75 8.89
C LEU A 352 -30.92 -34.79 8.74
N GLY A 353 -31.45 -35.05 7.55
CA GLY A 353 -32.87 -34.95 7.27
C GLY A 353 -33.43 -33.53 7.39
N THR A 354 -32.57 -32.52 7.38
CA THR A 354 -32.94 -31.10 7.45
C THR A 354 -32.93 -30.51 6.05
N LYS A 355 -34.01 -29.82 5.65
CA LYS A 355 -34.02 -29.05 4.40
C LYS A 355 -33.23 -27.75 4.63
N GLY A 356 -32.13 -27.55 3.91
CA GLY A 356 -31.50 -26.24 3.80
C GLY A 356 -32.47 -25.26 3.13
N GLN A 357 -32.71 -24.10 3.75
CA GLN A 357 -33.42 -23.01 3.09
C GLN A 357 -32.39 -21.98 2.64
N ASP A 358 -32.26 -21.78 1.33
CA ASP A 358 -31.55 -20.63 0.78
C ASP A 358 -32.37 -19.37 1.05
N ARG A 359 -31.71 -18.34 1.58
CA ARG A 359 -32.18 -16.96 1.48
C ARG A 359 -31.14 -16.15 0.73
N ASP A 360 -31.61 -15.39 -0.26
CA ASP A 360 -30.76 -14.57 -1.10
C ASP A 360 -29.96 -13.53 -0.30
N SER A 361 -28.67 -13.43 -0.65
CA SER A 361 -27.79 -12.25 -0.56
C SER A 361 -27.16 -11.85 0.78
N THR A 362 -27.10 -12.72 1.78
CA THR A 362 -26.11 -12.56 2.88
C THR A 362 -25.49 -13.92 3.17
N SER A 363 -24.17 -13.98 3.33
CA SER A 363 -23.36 -15.20 3.57
C SER A 363 -23.62 -15.90 4.92
N GLU A 364 -24.87 -15.90 5.39
CA GLU A 364 -25.31 -16.52 6.64
C GLU A 364 -26.36 -17.61 6.32
N LEU A 365 -26.00 -18.86 6.61
CA LEU A 365 -26.91 -19.99 6.48
C LEU A 365 -27.39 -20.45 7.86
N LEU A 366 -28.71 -20.55 8.05
CA LEU A 366 -29.34 -20.97 9.30
C LEU A 366 -29.72 -22.46 9.22
N VAL A 367 -29.03 -23.32 9.99
CA VAL A 367 -29.41 -24.74 10.14
C VAL A 367 -30.24 -24.89 11.42
N VAL A 368 -31.53 -25.19 11.27
CA VAL A 368 -32.43 -25.45 12.42
C VAL A 368 -32.35 -26.93 12.78
N VAL A 369 -31.68 -27.26 13.88
CA VAL A 369 -31.57 -28.64 14.39
C VAL A 369 -32.49 -28.83 15.61
N PRO A 370 -33.38 -29.85 15.64
CA PRO A 370 -34.18 -30.18 16.83
C PRO A 370 -33.29 -30.61 18.01
N GLN A 371 -33.49 -30.03 19.20
CA GLN A 371 -32.63 -30.15 20.38
C GLN A 371 -32.48 -31.56 21.02
N ASN A 372 -33.12 -32.61 20.50
CA ASN A 372 -33.23 -33.90 21.21
C ASN A 372 -32.55 -35.09 20.54
N ASN A 373 -31.46 -34.90 19.79
CA ASN A 373 -30.79 -36.03 19.14
C ASN A 373 -29.33 -36.20 19.60
N ALA A 374 -29.01 -37.39 20.13
CA ALA A 374 -27.64 -37.85 20.38
C ALA A 374 -26.72 -37.71 19.15
N LYS A 375 -27.32 -37.64 17.96
CA LYS A 375 -26.66 -37.33 16.68
C LYS A 375 -25.98 -35.95 16.64
N PHE A 376 -26.33 -34.97 17.48
CA PHE A 376 -25.74 -33.63 17.42
C PHE A 376 -24.22 -33.64 17.72
N LYS A 377 -23.77 -34.47 18.66
CA LYS A 377 -22.33 -34.60 18.98
C LYS A 377 -21.54 -35.25 17.84
N ASP A 378 -22.10 -36.30 17.24
CA ASP A 378 -21.47 -36.98 16.10
C ASP A 378 -21.37 -36.04 14.89
N VAL A 379 -22.37 -35.18 14.71
CA VAL A 379 -22.42 -34.21 13.62
C VAL A 379 -21.44 -33.06 13.81
N MET A 380 -21.30 -32.52 15.03
CA MET A 380 -20.28 -31.49 15.29
C MET A 380 -18.86 -32.04 15.15
N LYS A 381 -18.67 -33.34 15.44
CA LYS A 381 -17.41 -34.04 15.22
C LYS A 381 -17.11 -34.22 13.72
N GLU A 382 -18.08 -34.70 12.93
CA GLU A 382 -17.94 -34.80 11.47
C GLU A 382 -17.74 -33.43 10.79
N LEU A 383 -18.40 -32.37 11.28
CA LEU A 383 -18.20 -31.01 10.77
C LEU A 383 -16.77 -30.50 11.06
N SER A 384 -16.25 -30.77 12.26
CA SER A 384 -14.89 -30.38 12.66
C SER A 384 -13.84 -31.14 11.86
N GLU A 385 -14.06 -32.42 11.59
CA GLU A 385 -13.18 -33.26 10.78
C GLU A 385 -13.24 -32.89 9.27
N ALA A 386 -14.40 -32.48 8.75
CA ALA A 386 -14.57 -32.10 7.35
C ALA A 386 -14.08 -30.68 7.01
N LEU A 387 -13.97 -29.80 8.02
CA LEU A 387 -13.56 -28.40 7.88
C LEU A 387 -12.11 -28.12 8.33
N ASP A 388 -11.37 -29.15 8.75
CA ASP A 388 -9.96 -29.07 9.18
C ASP A 388 -9.71 -28.02 10.29
N VAL A 389 -10.67 -27.91 11.24
CA VAL A 389 -10.57 -26.99 12.37
C VAL A 389 -9.92 -27.71 13.56
N PRO A 390 -8.80 -27.21 14.13
CA PRO A 390 -8.12 -27.85 15.25
C PRO A 390 -9.00 -27.95 16.51
N ALA A 391 -9.00 -29.11 17.17
CA ALA A 391 -9.87 -29.48 18.29
C ALA A 391 -9.63 -28.77 19.65
N GLU A 392 -8.98 -27.60 19.69
CA GLU A 392 -8.50 -26.98 20.95
C GLU A 392 -9.52 -26.09 21.70
N ILE A 393 -10.77 -25.96 21.25
CA ILE A 393 -11.74 -25.04 21.87
C ILE A 393 -12.59 -25.68 22.99
N GLU A 394 -12.51 -26.99 23.23
CA GLU A 394 -13.39 -27.66 24.22
C GLU A 394 -12.95 -27.59 25.70
N GLN A 395 -11.82 -26.96 26.07
CA GLN A 395 -11.28 -27.05 27.44
C GLN A 395 -11.27 -25.76 28.30
N LYS A 396 -12.13 -24.77 28.05
CA LYS A 396 -12.35 -23.67 29.03
C LYS A 396 -13.82 -23.41 29.32
N LYS A 397 -14.43 -24.28 30.12
CA LYS A 397 -15.60 -23.94 30.96
C LYS A 397 -15.28 -24.21 32.42
N LYS A 398 -14.75 -23.20 33.11
CA LYS A 398 -14.89 -23.05 34.57
C LYS A 398 -15.07 -21.57 34.92
N SER A 399 -16.29 -21.26 35.38
CA SER A 399 -16.68 -20.26 36.37
C SER A 399 -15.92 -18.93 36.41
N VAL A 400 -16.59 -17.84 36.00
CA VAL A 400 -16.36 -16.51 36.56
C VAL A 400 -17.72 -15.85 36.81
N GLU A 401 -17.96 -15.53 38.08
CA GLU A 401 -19.09 -14.72 38.58
C GLU A 401 -18.97 -13.28 38.06
N TYR A 402 -20.10 -12.67 37.71
CA TYR A 402 -20.17 -11.25 37.39
C TYR A 402 -20.28 -10.43 38.67
N SER A 403 -19.31 -9.53 38.90
CA SER A 403 -19.48 -8.37 39.79
C SER A 403 -19.87 -7.15 38.95
N GLU A 404 -21.05 -6.59 39.21
CA GLU A 404 -21.48 -5.31 38.65
C GLU A 404 -20.54 -4.17 39.09
N ILE A 405 -20.06 -3.39 38.12
CA ILE A 405 -19.40 -2.10 38.37
C ILE A 405 -20.24 -1.03 37.66
N SER A 406 -20.92 -0.22 38.46
CA SER A 406 -21.56 1.03 38.04
C SER A 406 -20.49 2.08 37.72
N LEU A 407 -20.59 2.73 36.56
CA LEU A 407 -19.81 3.92 36.22
C LEU A 407 -20.71 5.16 36.29
N GLU A 408 -20.46 6.00 37.29
CA GLU A 408 -20.96 7.38 37.38
C GLU A 408 -20.18 8.29 36.42
N TYR A 409 -20.91 9.14 35.69
CA TYR A 409 -20.31 10.23 34.91
C TYR A 409 -20.11 11.46 35.80
N PRO A 410 -18.90 12.05 35.87
CA PRO A 410 -18.77 13.40 36.39
C PRO A 410 -19.19 14.39 35.31
N GLN A 411 -20.29 15.11 35.59
CA GLN A 411 -20.51 16.41 34.97
C GLN A 411 -19.56 17.39 35.62
N ASP A 412 -18.69 18.03 34.84
CA ASP A 412 -18.40 19.41 35.15
C ASP A 412 -18.02 20.29 33.96
N SER A 413 -18.37 21.54 34.20
CA SER A 413 -18.56 22.69 33.34
C SER A 413 -17.26 23.34 32.84
N THR A 414 -17.26 23.79 31.58
CA THR A 414 -16.37 24.88 31.14
C THR A 414 -17.16 25.92 30.35
N LYS A 415 -17.31 27.09 30.99
CA LYS A 415 -17.81 28.34 30.42
C LYS A 415 -16.81 28.86 29.39
N ILE A 416 -17.25 29.05 28.15
CA ILE A 416 -16.53 29.82 27.14
C ILE A 416 -16.90 31.30 27.32
N LEU A 417 -15.93 32.10 27.78
CA LEU A 417 -16.02 33.56 27.84
C LEU A 417 -15.59 34.12 26.47
N VAL A 418 -16.56 34.67 25.73
CA VAL A 418 -16.32 35.42 24.50
C VAL A 418 -15.87 36.84 24.86
N GLN A 419 -14.64 37.22 24.50
CA GLN A 419 -14.22 38.62 24.47
C GLN A 419 -14.16 39.14 23.02
N PRO A 420 -14.69 40.35 22.75
CA PRO A 420 -14.68 40.93 21.41
C PRO A 420 -13.33 41.60 21.07
N MET A 421 -12.77 41.27 19.91
CA MET A 421 -11.65 42.01 19.32
C MET A 421 -12.11 43.41 18.90
N LYS A 422 -11.43 44.43 19.46
CA LYS A 422 -11.56 45.82 19.02
C LYS A 422 -10.82 46.04 17.71
N LYS A 423 -11.52 46.68 16.77
CA LYS A 423 -10.96 47.33 15.58
C LYS A 423 -10.07 48.51 16.02
N SER A 424 -8.87 48.62 15.47
CA SER A 424 -8.12 49.89 15.42
C SER A 424 -7.78 50.22 13.97
N SER A 425 -8.11 51.45 13.61
CA SER A 425 -7.99 52.08 12.30
C SER A 425 -6.60 52.65 12.00
N LYS A 426 -6.25 52.63 10.71
CA LYS A 426 -5.57 53.66 9.90
C LYS A 426 -4.44 54.50 10.53
N HIS A 427 -3.27 54.48 9.88
CA HIS A 427 -2.67 55.72 9.39
C HIS A 427 -1.82 55.50 8.12
N SER A 428 -2.00 56.43 7.19
CA SER A 428 -1.28 56.66 5.93
C SER A 428 -0.05 57.56 6.11
N SER A 429 0.97 57.39 5.27
CA SER A 429 1.70 58.45 4.52
C SER A 429 2.88 57.78 3.78
N ASN A 430 2.89 57.77 2.44
CA ASN A 430 3.47 58.77 1.54
C ASN A 430 4.91 59.17 1.87
N HIS A 431 5.87 58.72 1.05
CA HIS A 431 6.77 59.64 0.36
C HIS A 431 7.39 59.06 -0.93
N THR A 432 7.53 60.01 -1.83
CA THR A 432 7.88 60.07 -3.24
C THR A 432 9.38 60.02 -3.57
N SER A 433 9.66 59.96 -4.88
CA SER A 433 10.87 60.35 -5.64
C SER A 433 11.74 59.16 -6.08
N SER A 434 11.67 58.76 -7.35
CA SER A 434 12.21 59.37 -8.58
C SER A 434 13.70 59.08 -8.79
N ARG A 435 14.00 58.36 -9.86
CA ARG A 435 15.06 58.75 -10.81
C ARG A 435 14.98 57.94 -12.09
N ASP A 436 14.86 58.69 -13.17
CA ASP A 436 15.00 58.31 -14.57
C ASP A 436 16.37 57.68 -14.87
N HIS A 437 16.42 56.73 -15.81
CA HIS A 437 17.37 56.80 -16.94
C HIS A 437 16.99 55.86 -18.10
N LYS A 438 16.56 56.52 -19.20
CA LYS A 438 16.83 56.30 -20.63
C LYS A 438 17.18 54.90 -21.17
N GLN A 439 16.25 54.44 -22.03
CA GLN A 439 16.41 54.00 -23.43
C GLN A 439 17.81 53.58 -23.94
N SER A 440 17.86 52.37 -24.52
CA SER A 440 18.48 52.13 -25.83
C SER A 440 17.88 50.91 -26.54
N HIS A 441 17.69 51.07 -27.85
CA HIS A 441 17.01 50.18 -28.81
C HIS A 441 17.75 48.88 -29.21
N SER A 442 16.97 48.03 -29.89
CA SER A 442 17.34 47.08 -30.96
C SER A 442 17.60 45.64 -30.49
N LYS A 443 17.15 44.56 -31.13
CA LYS A 443 16.64 44.30 -32.48
C LYS A 443 15.58 43.19 -32.45
N GLU A 444 14.63 43.29 -33.38
CA GLU A 444 13.71 42.24 -33.78
C GLU A 444 14.47 41.04 -34.39
N HIS A 445 14.13 39.83 -33.97
CA HIS A 445 14.23 38.64 -34.81
C HIS A 445 12.94 37.83 -34.73
N LYS A 446 12.19 37.87 -35.84
CA LYS A 446 11.16 36.91 -36.21
C LYS A 446 11.82 35.55 -36.44
N ILE A 447 11.39 34.50 -35.75
CA ILE A 447 11.52 33.11 -36.21
C ILE A 447 10.23 32.34 -35.92
N SER A 448 9.74 31.77 -37.01
CA SER A 448 8.69 30.79 -37.29
C SER A 448 7.96 30.07 -36.16
N GLU A 449 6.64 30.09 -36.32
CA GLU A 449 5.67 29.07 -35.91
C GLU A 449 6.13 27.65 -36.29
N PHE A 450 6.09 26.73 -35.33
CA PHE A 450 5.83 25.31 -35.57
C PHE A 450 4.92 24.81 -34.45
N GLY A 451 3.66 24.59 -34.79
CA GLY A 451 2.70 23.93 -33.92
C GLY A 451 3.02 22.44 -33.82
N GLN A 452 3.16 21.95 -32.59
CA GLN A 452 2.97 20.54 -32.27
C GLN A 452 1.86 20.44 -31.23
N MET A 453 0.77 19.80 -31.66
CA MET A 453 -0.34 19.39 -30.83
C MET A 453 0.13 18.30 -29.85
N ILE A 454 -0.05 18.54 -28.56
CA ILE A 454 -0.01 17.52 -27.52
C ILE A 454 -1.47 17.26 -27.10
N PRO A 455 -2.02 16.05 -27.27
CA PRO A 455 -3.36 15.74 -26.81
C PRO A 455 -3.34 15.21 -25.36
N GLY A 456 -4.31 15.64 -24.57
CA GLY A 456 -4.81 14.86 -23.44
C GLY A 456 -4.37 15.29 -22.03
N VAL A 457 -4.86 16.45 -21.57
CA VAL A 457 -5.09 16.67 -20.13
C VAL A 457 -6.49 17.23 -19.97
N SER A 458 -7.46 16.36 -19.70
CA SER A 458 -8.81 16.75 -19.32
C SER A 458 -8.82 17.04 -17.82
N ALA A 459 -8.63 18.30 -17.45
CA ALA A 459 -8.91 18.76 -16.09
C ALA A 459 -10.44 18.96 -15.97
N ILE A 460 -11.10 18.09 -15.21
CA ILE A 460 -12.49 18.29 -14.80
C ILE A 460 -12.45 19.20 -13.58
N TYR A 461 -12.77 20.48 -13.78
CA TYR A 461 -13.13 21.40 -12.70
C TYR A 461 -14.59 21.16 -12.32
N TYR A 462 -14.85 20.83 -11.06
CA TYR A 462 -16.19 20.97 -10.48
C TYR A 462 -16.31 22.40 -9.96
N ASP A 463 -17.17 23.17 -10.61
CA ASP A 463 -17.63 24.47 -10.15
C ASP A 463 -18.82 24.23 -9.20
N LEU A 464 -18.62 24.57 -7.93
CA LEU A 464 -19.66 24.61 -6.90
C LEU A 464 -20.22 26.03 -6.90
N ASP A 465 -21.43 26.20 -7.46
CA ASP A 465 -22.49 27.05 -6.93
C ASP A 465 -23.51 27.36 -8.02
N THR A 466 -24.76 26.91 -7.82
CA THR A 466 -25.93 27.63 -8.29
C THR A 466 -27.17 27.12 -7.56
N GLN A 467 -27.57 27.87 -6.52
CA GLN A 467 -28.93 27.87 -6.01
C GLN A 467 -29.85 28.47 -7.08
N GLN A 468 -30.93 27.76 -7.45
CA GLN A 468 -32.10 28.40 -8.05
C GLN A 468 -33.38 27.74 -7.53
N ASP A 469 -34.15 28.55 -6.81
CA ASP A 469 -35.57 28.38 -6.50
C ASP A 469 -36.41 28.43 -7.78
N ILE A 470 -37.35 27.51 -7.97
CA ILE A 470 -38.56 27.70 -8.80
C ILE A 470 -39.76 26.94 -8.16
N PRO A 471 -40.99 27.48 -8.24
CA PRO A 471 -42.04 27.28 -7.24
C PRO A 471 -43.14 26.28 -7.62
N HIS A 472 -44.04 26.08 -6.65
CA HIS A 472 -45.33 25.37 -6.69
C HIS A 472 -46.09 25.40 -8.01
N THR A 473 -46.70 24.27 -8.37
CA THR A 473 -48.08 24.22 -8.89
C THR A 473 -48.74 22.87 -8.62
N SER A 474 -50.06 22.97 -8.47
CA SER A 474 -51.04 22.07 -7.89
C SER A 474 -51.59 21.04 -8.89
N GLN A 475 -52.06 19.87 -8.43
CA GLN A 475 -53.49 19.44 -8.50
C GLN A 475 -53.71 17.94 -8.21
N GLU A 476 -54.57 17.72 -7.21
CA GLU A 476 -55.67 16.75 -7.08
C GLU A 476 -55.73 15.46 -7.93
N LYS A 477 -55.95 14.32 -7.24
CA LYS A 477 -57.22 13.55 -7.20
C LYS A 477 -57.00 12.21 -6.48
N SER A 478 -57.57 12.04 -5.28
CA SER A 478 -58.84 11.34 -4.97
C SER A 478 -58.77 9.81 -5.03
N GLY A 479 -59.06 9.13 -3.91
CA GLY A 479 -59.26 7.68 -3.90
C GLY A 479 -59.32 7.05 -2.51
N THR A 480 -60.43 7.26 -1.81
CA THR A 480 -60.80 6.69 -0.50
C THR A 480 -61.19 5.22 -0.61
N GLN A 481 -60.76 4.33 0.30
CA GLN A 481 -61.65 3.32 0.91
C GLN A 481 -61.07 2.69 2.19
N LYS A 482 -61.94 2.59 3.20
CA LYS A 482 -61.77 2.01 4.55
C LYS A 482 -62.12 0.52 4.54
N THR A 483 -61.57 -0.23 5.52
CA THR A 483 -62.24 -1.14 6.50
C THR A 483 -61.17 -2.10 7.10
N SER A 484 -60.85 -2.04 8.40
CA SER A 484 -61.34 -2.92 9.51
C SER A 484 -61.24 -4.43 9.19
N GLU A 485 -60.69 -5.35 9.99
CA GLU A 485 -60.75 -5.48 11.46
C GLU A 485 -59.81 -6.61 11.96
N LYS A 486 -59.74 -6.74 13.29
CA LYS A 486 -58.90 -7.55 14.21
C LYS A 486 -58.73 -9.05 13.89
N ASN A 487 -57.60 -9.62 14.34
CA ASN A 487 -57.58 -10.79 15.23
C ASN A 487 -56.23 -10.98 15.95
N ALA A 488 -56.30 -11.33 17.23
CA ALA A 488 -55.21 -11.70 18.11
C ALA A 488 -55.04 -13.23 18.13
N SER A 489 -53.80 -13.74 18.31
CA SER A 489 -53.48 -14.79 19.30
C SER A 489 -52.09 -15.44 19.10
N SER A 490 -51.51 -15.79 20.25
CA SER A 490 -50.52 -16.84 20.53
C SER A 490 -49.03 -16.58 20.26
N SER A 491 -48.36 -16.29 21.38
CA SER A 491 -46.93 -16.39 21.63
C SER A 491 -46.45 -17.86 21.64
N LEU A 492 -45.44 -18.17 20.85
CA LEU A 492 -44.57 -19.33 20.97
C LEU A 492 -43.13 -18.82 20.90
N SER A 493 -42.38 -18.91 22.00
CA SER A 493 -40.98 -18.53 22.02
C SER A 493 -40.18 -19.53 21.19
N ARG A 494 -39.48 -19.02 20.16
CA ARG A 494 -38.45 -19.73 19.43
C ARG A 494 -37.14 -19.04 19.75
N ASP A 495 -36.25 -19.73 20.44
CA ASP A 495 -34.90 -19.24 20.65
C ASP A 495 -34.10 -19.48 19.37
N VAL A 496 -33.77 -18.38 18.70
CA VAL A 496 -32.89 -18.35 17.52
C VAL A 496 -31.46 -18.26 18.03
N ILE A 497 -30.69 -19.34 17.89
CA ILE A 497 -29.25 -19.31 18.14
C ILE A 497 -28.57 -18.85 16.85
N ARG A 498 -27.96 -17.66 16.88
CA ARG A 498 -27.10 -17.14 15.81
C ARG A 498 -25.68 -17.67 16.02
N LEU A 499 -25.18 -18.45 15.07
CA LEU A 499 -23.75 -18.74 14.96
C LEU A 499 -23.11 -17.66 14.09
N LYS A 500 -22.40 -16.72 14.71
CA LYS A 500 -21.47 -15.85 13.99
C LYS A 500 -20.21 -16.67 13.69
N THR A 501 -19.82 -16.73 12.42
CA THR A 501 -18.44 -17.04 12.06
C THR A 501 -17.59 -15.83 12.44
N ALA A 502 -16.70 -15.99 13.42
CA ALA A 502 -15.79 -14.95 13.83
C ALA A 502 -14.68 -14.79 12.78
N VAL A 503 -14.82 -13.79 11.91
CA VAL A 503 -13.67 -13.04 11.38
C VAL A 503 -13.87 -11.60 11.83
N GLU A 504 -13.62 -11.37 13.11
CA GLU A 504 -13.39 -10.04 13.67
C GLU A 504 -12.03 -10.12 14.37
N ILE A 505 -10.97 -9.63 13.70
CA ILE A 505 -9.69 -9.36 14.35
C ILE A 505 -9.93 -8.19 15.29
N THR A 506 -10.03 -8.50 16.58
CA THR A 506 -9.96 -7.52 17.64
C THR A 506 -8.50 -7.07 17.75
N GLN A 507 -8.15 -5.91 17.20
CA GLN A 507 -6.98 -5.16 17.62
C GLN A 507 -7.38 -4.32 18.85
N ALA A 508 -7.29 -4.91 20.03
CA ALA A 508 -7.25 -4.18 21.29
C ALA A 508 -6.53 -5.05 22.34
N ASN A 509 -5.50 -4.49 22.95
CA ASN A 509 -4.67 -5.03 24.04
C ASN A 509 -3.50 -5.96 23.63
N ILE A 510 -2.50 -5.38 22.96
CA ILE A 510 -1.09 -5.71 23.26
C ILE A 510 -0.39 -4.39 23.56
N ASP A 511 -0.59 -3.90 24.76
CA ASP A 511 0.36 -3.07 25.49
C ASP A 511 0.18 -3.41 26.97
N LEU A 512 1.30 -3.68 27.65
CA LEU A 512 1.45 -4.04 29.07
C LEU A 512 1.32 -5.53 29.45
N ALA A 513 2.39 -6.29 29.21
CA ALA A 513 2.82 -7.35 30.15
C ALA A 513 4.29 -7.74 29.92
N THR A 514 5.24 -6.91 30.36
CA THR A 514 6.59 -7.38 30.71
C THR A 514 6.53 -8.04 32.09
N PRO A 515 6.83 -9.34 32.26
CA PRO A 515 7.15 -9.87 33.57
C PRO A 515 8.60 -9.48 33.90
N ARG A 516 8.75 -8.62 34.91
CA ARG A 516 10.01 -8.55 35.67
C ARG A 516 10.18 -9.86 36.42
N LYS A 517 11.22 -10.61 36.09
CA LYS A 517 12.12 -11.27 37.03
C LYS A 517 13.45 -11.55 36.36
#